data_AF-A0A7X6Y495-F1
#
_entry.id   AF-A0A7X6Y495-F1
#
_cell.length_a   1.000
_cell.length_b   1.000
_cell.length_c   1.000
_cell.angle_alpha   90.00
_cell.angle_beta   90.00
_cell.angle_gamma   90.00
#
_symmetry.space_group_name_H-M   'P 1'
#
loop_
_entity.id
_entity.type
_entity.pdbx_description
1 polymer ?
#
loop_
_entity_poly.entity_id
_entity_poly.type
_entity_poly.pdbx_seq_one_letter_code
_entity_poly.pdbx_strand_id
1 'polypeptide(L)' 'MAGCSLFMPQYIFGFIDKTGAFIIEPQFGVAYPFNEGLAPVMMGMG' A
#
# COMPACT_ATOMS: atom_id res chain seq x y z
N MET A 1 10.99 -9.25 30.23
CA MET A 1 10.44 -8.36 29.17
C MET A 1 11.20 -8.67 27.89
N ALA A 2 10.73 -9.64 27.09
CA ALA A 2 11.37 -9.98 25.82
C ALA A 2 10.76 -9.11 24.72
N GLY A 3 11.53 -8.12 24.25
CA GLY A 3 11.13 -7.24 23.16
C GLY A 3 11.29 -7.95 21.82
N CYS A 4 10.27 -8.71 21.42
CA CYS A 4 10.13 -9.18 20.05
C CYS A 4 9.54 -8.04 19.22
N SER A 5 10.39 -7.09 18.78
CA SER A 5 9.94 -6.11 17.78
C SER A 5 10.22 -6.70 16.40
N LEU A 6 9.17 -7.21 15.74
CA LEU A 6 9.21 -7.44 14.30
C LEU A 6 9.29 -6.08 13.60
N PHE A 7 10.49 -5.67 13.17
CA PHE A 7 10.60 -4.62 12.16
C PHE A 7 10.37 -5.27 10.80
N MET A 8 9.10 -5.50 10.45
CA MET A 8 8.73 -5.76 9.07
C MET A 8 8.74 -4.40 8.35
N PRO A 9 9.53 -4.21 7.27
CA PRO A 9 9.38 -3.01 6.47
C PRO A 9 7.90 -2.92 6.06
N GLN A 10 7.26 -1.79 6.36
CA GLN A 10 5.88 -1.57 5.95
C GLN A 10 5.87 -1.58 4.42
N TYR A 11 5.45 -2.70 3.83
CA TYR A 11 5.20 -2.76 2.39
C TYR A 11 4.08 -1.78 2.09
N ILE A 12 4.41 -0.77 1.30
CA ILE A 12 3.46 0.24 0.85
C ILE A 12 3.05 -0.05 -0.60
N PHE A 13 1.79 0.21 -0.88
CA PHE A 13 1.16 0.00 -2.17
C PHE A 13 0.92 1.34 -2.87
N GLY A 14 1.08 1.31 -4.19
CA GLY A 14 0.72 2.37 -5.13
C GLY A 14 -0.06 1.78 -6.30
N PHE A 15 -0.41 2.60 -7.28
CA PHE A 15 -1.17 2.16 -8.45
C PHE A 15 -0.38 2.46 -9.72
N ILE A 16 -0.25 1.45 -10.58
CA ILE A 16 0.39 1.54 -11.88
C ILE A 16 -0.65 1.45 -13.00
N ASP A 17 -0.34 2.05 -14.14
CA ASP A 17 -1.09 1.84 -15.38
C ASP A 17 -0.66 0.54 -16.09
N LYS A 18 -1.25 0.29 -17.27
CA LYS A 18 -0.91 -0.90 -18.09
C LYS A 18 0.50 -0.86 -18.69
N THR A 19 1.17 0.29 -18.70
CA THR A 19 2.56 0.44 -19.15
C THR A 19 3.56 0.12 -18.04
N GLY A 20 3.09 0.02 -16.79
CA GLY A 20 3.91 -0.16 -15.60
C GLY A 20 4.33 1.16 -14.96
N ALA A 21 3.84 2.30 -15.45
CA ALA A 21 4.12 3.61 -14.88
C ALA A 21 3.23 3.87 -13.65
N PHE A 22 3.77 4.48 -12.60
CA PHE A 22 2.97 4.89 -11.45
C PHE A 22 2.01 6.02 -11.83
N ILE A 23 0.73 5.78 -11.58
CA ILE A 23 -0.30 6.83 -11.55
C ILE A 23 -0.36 7.44 -10.14
N ILE A 24 -0.18 6.59 -9.13
CA ILE A 24 -0.09 6.98 -7.72
C ILE A 24 1.12 6.25 -7.13
N GLU A 25 2.10 7.01 -6.63
CA GLU A 25 3.29 6.44 -5.99
C GLU A 25 2.92 5.60 -4.75
N PRO A 26 3.75 4.62 -4.37
CA PRO A 26 3.48 3.82 -3.19
C PRO A 26 3.39 4.67 -1.92
N GLN A 27 2.23 4.66 -1.27
CA GLN A 27 1.98 5.42 -0.03
C GLN A 27 0.91 4.79 0.89
N PHE A 28 0.26 3.69 0.47
CA PHE A 28 -0.79 3.04 1.25
C PHE A 28 -0.29 1.79 1.96
N GLY A 29 -0.67 1.56 3.21
CA GLY A 29 -0.32 0.31 3.90
C GLY A 29 -1.05 -0.91 3.34
N VAL A 30 -2.23 -0.69 2.76
CA VAL A 30 -3.03 -1.71 2.05
C VAL A 30 -3.72 -1.04 0.87
N ALA A 31 -3.75 -1.71 -0.28
CA ALA A 31 -4.56 -1.31 -1.43
C ALA A 31 -5.28 -2.53 -2.01
N TYR A 32 -6.55 -2.36 -2.38
CA TYR A 32 -7.37 -3.38 -3.03
C TYR A 32 -7.60 -3.06 -4.52
N PRO A 33 -8.00 -4.05 -5.34
CA PRO A 33 -8.31 -3.83 -6.76
C PRO A 33 -9.41 -2.80 -6.97
N PHE A 34 -9.37 -2.13 -8.12
CA PHE A 34 -10.45 -1.24 -8.54
C PHE A 34 -11.76 -2.01 -8.75
N ASN A 35 -12.86 -1.43 -8.25
CA ASN A 35 -14.23 -1.83 -8.52
C ASN A 35 -15.06 -0.56 -8.75
N GLU A 36 -15.85 -0.52 -9.84
CA GLU A 36 -16.68 0.65 -10.19
C GLU A 36 -15.89 1.98 -10.27
N GLY A 37 -14.62 1.92 -10.65
CA GLY A 37 -13.76 3.11 -10.79
C GLY A 37 -13.15 3.62 -9.48
N LEU A 38 -13.34 2.92 -8.36
CA LEU A 38 -12.76 3.25 -7.05
C LEU A 38 -11.91 2.09 -6.53
N ALA A 39 -10.90 2.39 -5.72
CA ALA A 39 -10.08 1.40 -5.03
C ALA A 39 -10.03 1.74 -3.53
N PRO A 40 -10.48 0.84 -2.64
CA PRO A 40 -10.34 1.06 -1.21
C PRO A 40 -8.87 0.91 -0.79
N VAL A 41 -8.43 1.81 0.09
CA VAL A 41 -7.06 1.86 0.60
C VAL A 41 -7.07 2.07 2.11
N MET A 42 -6.01 1.60 2.77
CA MET A 42 -5.73 1.91 4.17
C MET A 42 -4.43 2.71 4.25
N MET A 43 -4.48 3.87 4.90
CA MET A 43 -3.27 4.62 5.26
C MET A 43 -2.41 3.76 6.19
N GLY A 44 -1.11 3.75 5.99
CA GLY A 44 -0.19 3.10 6.94
C GLY A 44 -0.36 3.71 8.33
N MET A 45 -0.26 2.88 9.37
CA MET A 45 -0.09 3.38 10.74
C MET A 45 1.30 4.03 10.81
N GLY A 46 1.32 5.37 10.85
CA GLY A 46 2.53 6.15 11.12
C GLY A 46 3.04 5.95 12.55
#